data_AF-A0AAU2MET8-F1
#
_entry.id   AF-A0AAU2MET8-F1
#
_cell.length_a   1.000
_cell.length_b   1.000
_cell.length_c   1.000
_cell.angle_alpha   90.00
_cell.angle_beta   90.00
_cell.angle_gamma   90.00
#
_symmetry.space_group_name_H-M   'P 1'
#
loop_
_entity.id
_entity.type
_entity.pdbx_description
1 polymer ?
#
loop_
_entity_poly.entity_id
_entity_poly.type
_entity_poly.pdbx_seq_one_letter_code
_entity_poly.pdbx_strand_id
1 'polypeptide(L)'
;MSNDVHELLGRAADDAGQPATTTRTVYAGAARVRLRRRVTVSVAAVAAVAAGAVVVPNLAPKGDTQETTVAAPVELVGNGGRAKQLAKVLPEGVGDIDQVSLSVIRDGDTSEREMPHLQGPLDGHFSVRKDGGVGYLVIGYMNTGNPGGGDDPCKPAQGMPGMPDCVNEELPDGRVLTTWSDPMNYGVTPQWGKELVGRLTLKGGGVLAVRDSTGFKGERAQGPLLKTPPLTRAQLRELLLSPEMLPKK
;
A
#
# COMPACT_ATOMS: atom_id res chain seq x y z
N MET A 1 58.83 -7.47 -2.59
CA MET A 1 57.69 -6.96 -3.39
C MET A 1 56.43 -7.70 -2.95
N SER A 2 55.74 -7.19 -1.93
CA SER A 2 54.36 -7.52 -1.52
C SER A 2 54.12 -6.85 -0.17
N ASN A 3 53.91 -5.53 -0.18
CA ASN A 3 53.48 -4.72 0.96
C ASN A 3 53.09 -3.35 0.39
N ASP A 4 51.94 -3.26 -0.28
CA ASP A 4 51.44 -1.96 -0.75
C ASP A 4 49.93 -1.83 -0.60
N VAL A 5 49.15 -2.87 -0.90
CA VAL A 5 47.68 -2.73 -0.90
C VAL A 5 47.07 -2.69 0.51
N HIS A 6 47.56 -3.54 1.43
CA HIS A 6 47.03 -3.57 2.81
C HIS A 6 47.48 -2.36 3.65
N GLU A 7 48.65 -1.81 3.38
CA GLU A 7 49.15 -0.62 4.07
C GLU A 7 48.46 0.65 3.57
N LEU A 8 48.16 0.73 2.26
CA LEU A 8 47.38 1.82 1.68
C LEU A 8 45.91 1.78 2.13
N LEU A 9 45.31 0.59 2.26
CA LEU A 9 43.95 0.45 2.81
C LEU A 9 43.89 0.74 4.32
N GLY A 10 44.94 0.40 5.07
CA GLY A 10 45.06 0.75 6.49
C GLY A 10 45.11 2.26 6.71
N ARG A 11 45.94 2.98 5.93
CA ARG A 11 46.01 4.45 6.01
C ARG A 11 44.73 5.16 5.54
N ALA A 12 44.04 4.63 4.53
CA ALA A 12 42.77 5.19 4.08
C ALA A 12 41.63 5.02 5.11
N ALA A 13 41.70 3.98 5.96
CA ALA A 13 40.75 3.78 7.05
C ALA A 13 41.03 4.68 8.26
N ASP A 14 42.30 4.99 8.53
CA ASP A 14 42.69 5.86 9.64
C ASP A 14 42.45 7.37 9.36
N ASP A 15 42.56 7.82 8.09
CA ASP A 15 42.25 9.20 7.68
C ASP A 15 40.74 9.43 7.40
N ALA A 16 39.95 8.37 7.25
CA ALA A 16 38.50 8.44 7.17
C ALA A 16 37.92 8.60 8.58
N GLY A 17 38.11 9.79 9.16
CA GLY A 17 37.63 10.14 10.50
C GLY A 17 36.21 9.62 10.78
N GLN A 18 36.01 9.09 11.99
CA GLN A 18 34.73 8.49 12.35
C GLN A 18 33.58 9.49 12.13
N PRO A 19 32.48 9.08 11.48
CA PRO A 19 31.36 9.98 11.27
C PRO A 19 30.79 10.38 12.63
N ALA A 20 30.92 11.66 12.99
CA ALA A 20 30.42 12.26 14.22
C ALA A 20 28.88 12.38 14.28
N THR A 21 28.17 11.48 13.62
CA THR A 21 26.72 11.47 13.52
C THR A 21 26.22 10.03 13.53
N THR A 22 25.62 9.65 14.66
CA THR A 22 24.88 8.39 14.78
C THR A 22 23.69 8.39 13.82
N THR A 23 23.31 7.22 13.31
CA THR A 23 22.17 6.99 12.39
C THR A 23 20.82 7.57 12.86
N ARG A 24 20.72 7.97 14.13
CA ARG A 24 19.56 8.65 14.71
C ARG A 24 19.44 10.14 14.33
N THR A 25 20.51 10.82 13.93
CA THR A 25 20.45 12.24 13.51
C THR A 25 20.10 12.45 12.05
N VAL A 26 20.37 11.46 11.18
CA VAL A 26 19.98 11.51 9.76
C VAL A 26 18.45 11.46 9.60
N TYR A 27 17.74 10.71 10.45
CA TYR A 27 16.27 10.70 10.48
C TYR A 27 15.64 11.92 11.19
N ALA A 28 16.40 12.67 12.00
CA ALA A 28 15.91 13.89 12.66
C ALA A 28 16.08 15.16 11.79
N GLY A 29 17.01 15.15 10.82
CA GLY A 29 17.29 16.29 9.93
C GLY A 29 16.21 16.53 8.86
N ALA A 30 15.53 15.48 8.38
CA ALA A 30 14.53 15.60 7.33
C ALA A 30 13.20 16.22 7.80
N ALA A 31 12.92 16.22 9.10
CA ALA A 31 11.69 16.79 9.66
C ALA A 31 11.76 18.32 9.83
N ARG A 32 12.95 18.90 10.05
CA ARG A 32 13.11 20.35 10.31
C ARG A 32 13.05 21.22 9.07
N VAL A 33 13.32 20.69 7.87
CA VAL A 33 13.25 21.46 6.62
C VAL A 33 11.79 21.69 6.17
N ARG A 34 10.87 20.77 6.48
CA ARG A 34 9.44 20.91 6.14
C ARG A 34 8.70 21.95 6.99
N LEU A 35 9.11 22.17 8.24
CA LEU A 35 8.46 23.16 9.10
C LEU A 35 8.84 24.61 8.76
N ARG A 36 10.04 24.86 8.21
CA ARG A 36 10.47 26.22 7.84
C ARG A 36 9.84 26.75 6.55
N ARG A 37 9.26 25.90 5.68
CA ARG A 37 8.57 26.36 4.46
C ARG A 37 7.12 26.78 4.67
N ARG A 38 6.51 26.55 5.85
CA ARG A 38 5.12 26.93 6.12
C ARG A 38 4.95 28.21 6.96
N VAL A 39 6.03 28.96 7.25
CA VAL A 39 5.95 30.16 8.10
C VAL A 39 6.49 31.44 7.41
N THR A 40 6.92 31.39 6.16
CA THR A 40 7.49 32.55 5.46
C THR A 40 7.00 32.69 4.02
N VAL A 41 5.68 32.88 3.82
CA VAL A 41 5.17 33.77 2.76
C VAL A 41 4.00 34.56 3.31
N SER A 42 4.31 35.82 3.60
CA SER A 42 3.53 36.97 4.04
C SER A 42 2.37 37.31 3.08
N VAL A 43 1.20 37.75 3.56
CA VAL A 43 0.74 39.15 3.70
C VAL A 43 0.62 39.95 2.38
N ALA A 44 -0.57 40.58 2.24
CA ALA A 44 -1.04 41.59 1.26
C ALA A 44 -1.54 41.04 -0.10
N ALA A 45 -2.67 41.47 -0.67
CA ALA A 45 -3.26 42.82 -0.65
C ALA A 45 -4.80 42.85 -0.74
N VAL A 46 -5.32 44.04 -0.40
CA VAL A 46 -6.72 44.46 -0.28
C VAL A 46 -7.28 45.02 -1.60
N ALA A 47 -8.58 44.76 -1.81
CA ALA A 47 -9.61 45.49 -2.59
C ALA A 47 -9.52 45.64 -4.11
N ALA A 48 -10.60 45.18 -4.79
CA ALA A 48 -11.51 46.06 -5.53
C ALA A 48 -12.87 45.35 -5.80
N VAL A 49 -13.95 46.08 -5.56
CA VAL A 49 -15.36 45.72 -5.74
C VAL A 49 -15.81 46.10 -7.16
N ALA A 50 -16.63 45.29 -7.84
CA ALA A 50 -17.90 45.72 -8.46
C ALA A 50 -18.57 44.67 -9.37
N ALA A 51 -19.88 44.52 -9.12
CA ALA A 51 -21.00 44.34 -10.06
C ALA A 51 -21.16 43.02 -10.84
N GLY A 52 -22.24 42.31 -10.52
CA GLY A 52 -22.79 41.22 -11.32
C GLY A 52 -23.90 40.45 -10.62
N ALA A 53 -24.92 41.15 -10.10
CA ALA A 53 -26.10 40.52 -9.51
C ALA A 53 -27.03 39.98 -10.63
N VAL A 54 -27.27 38.66 -10.64
CA VAL A 54 -28.52 38.09 -11.15
C VAL A 54 -29.12 37.27 -10.02
N VAL A 55 -30.27 37.77 -9.55
CA VAL A 55 -31.11 37.20 -8.51
C VAL A 55 -32.02 36.14 -9.15
N VAL A 56 -32.04 34.93 -8.62
CA VAL A 56 -33.25 34.08 -8.65
C VAL A 56 -33.48 33.58 -7.23
N PRO A 57 -34.64 33.87 -6.61
CA PRO A 57 -34.97 33.36 -5.30
C PRO A 57 -35.64 31.99 -5.43
N ASN A 58 -35.29 31.04 -4.55
CA ASN A 58 -36.35 30.26 -3.93
C ASN A 58 -35.97 29.74 -2.55
N LEU A 59 -36.93 29.91 -1.64
CA LEU A 59 -36.90 29.69 -0.20
C LEU A 59 -37.21 28.22 0.15
N ALA A 60 -36.31 27.61 0.95
CA ALA A 60 -36.55 26.72 2.12
C ALA A 60 -37.38 25.41 1.98
N PRO A 61 -37.20 24.39 2.88
CA PRO A 61 -36.57 24.43 4.20
C PRO A 61 -35.50 23.37 4.51
N LYS A 62 -34.74 23.68 5.57
CA LYS A 62 -33.80 22.85 6.33
C LYS A 62 -34.39 21.49 6.73
N GLY A 63 -33.62 20.43 6.49
CA GLY A 63 -33.77 19.12 7.13
C GLY A 63 -32.54 18.27 6.82
N ASP A 64 -31.73 18.03 7.84
CA ASP A 64 -30.61 17.07 7.95
C ASP A 64 -29.80 16.74 6.69
N THR A 65 -28.65 17.41 6.58
CA THR A 65 -27.58 17.06 5.65
C THR A 65 -27.07 15.66 6.00
N GLN A 66 -27.69 14.66 5.38
CA GLN A 66 -27.10 13.34 5.22
C GLN A 66 -25.80 13.57 4.45
N GLU A 67 -24.65 13.45 5.13
CA GLU A 67 -23.32 13.45 4.52
C GLU A 67 -23.24 12.25 3.57
N THR A 68 -23.77 12.46 2.38
CA THR A 68 -23.66 11.54 1.26
C THR A 68 -22.33 11.90 0.62
N THR A 69 -21.23 11.53 1.29
CA THR A 69 -19.89 11.65 0.74
C THR A 69 -19.74 10.58 -0.32
N VAL A 70 -20.30 10.84 -1.50
CA VAL A 70 -19.94 10.11 -2.71
C VAL A 70 -18.58 10.65 -3.10
N ALA A 71 -17.53 10.06 -2.55
CA ALA A 71 -16.18 10.30 -3.04
C ALA A 71 -16.18 9.92 -4.53
N ALA A 72 -15.88 10.90 -5.39
CA ALA A 72 -15.80 10.70 -6.83
C ALA A 72 -14.86 9.52 -7.17
N PRO A 73 -15.06 8.80 -8.29
CA PRO A 73 -14.09 7.83 -8.78
C PRO A 73 -12.78 8.56 -9.04
N VAL A 74 -11.81 8.33 -8.17
CA VAL A 74 -10.49 8.89 -8.33
C VAL A 74 -9.67 7.85 -9.09
N GLU A 75 -9.79 7.87 -10.43
CA GLU A 75 -8.94 7.11 -11.33
C GLU A 75 -7.58 7.83 -11.40
N LEU A 76 -6.72 7.52 -10.43
CA LEU A 76 -5.48 8.28 -10.17
C LEU A 76 -4.25 7.78 -10.93
N VAL A 77 -4.36 6.66 -11.62
CA VAL A 77 -3.25 6.10 -12.40
C VAL A 77 -3.82 5.60 -13.71
N GLY A 78 -3.42 6.22 -14.82
CA GLY A 78 -3.80 5.79 -16.17
C GLY A 78 -3.28 4.38 -16.46
N ASN A 79 -4.05 3.36 -16.07
CA ASN A 79 -3.93 1.99 -16.57
C ASN A 79 -5.11 1.09 -16.18
N GLY A 80 -6.36 1.54 -16.40
CA GLY A 80 -7.57 0.71 -16.17
C GLY A 80 -7.56 -0.68 -16.83
N GLY A 81 -6.59 -0.97 -17.71
CA GLY A 81 -6.31 -2.31 -18.22
C GLY A 81 -6.01 -3.34 -17.13
N ARG A 82 -5.23 -3.03 -16.08
CA ARG A 82 -4.93 -4.01 -15.03
C ARG A 82 -6.12 -4.32 -14.14
N ALA A 83 -6.90 -3.30 -13.76
CA ALA A 83 -8.16 -3.53 -13.03
C ALA A 83 -9.11 -4.43 -13.82
N LYS A 84 -9.24 -4.17 -15.14
CA LYS A 84 -10.02 -5.03 -16.04
C LYS A 84 -9.46 -6.46 -16.17
N GLN A 85 -8.15 -6.63 -16.13
CA GLN A 85 -7.53 -7.96 -16.16
C GLN A 85 -7.74 -8.69 -14.82
N LEU A 86 -7.55 -7.99 -13.70
CA LEU A 86 -7.80 -8.52 -12.37
C LEU A 86 -9.27 -8.95 -12.21
N ALA A 87 -10.21 -8.15 -12.69
CA ALA A 87 -11.64 -8.48 -12.66
C ALA A 87 -11.99 -9.79 -13.42
N LYS A 88 -11.18 -10.21 -14.41
CA LYS A 88 -11.38 -11.47 -15.13
C LYS A 88 -10.93 -12.71 -14.37
N VAL A 89 -10.01 -12.54 -13.42
CA VAL A 89 -9.46 -13.66 -12.62
C VAL A 89 -10.08 -13.74 -11.24
N LEU A 90 -10.74 -12.68 -10.80
CA LEU A 90 -11.45 -12.66 -9.53
C LEU A 90 -12.79 -13.40 -9.63
N PRO A 91 -13.23 -14.02 -8.53
CA PRO A 91 -14.53 -14.66 -8.48
C PRO A 91 -15.66 -13.63 -8.61
N GLU A 92 -16.84 -14.10 -9.02
CA GLU A 92 -18.02 -13.26 -9.10
C GLU A 92 -18.40 -12.71 -7.71
N GLY A 93 -18.99 -11.51 -7.70
CA GLY A 93 -19.52 -10.90 -6.47
C GLY A 93 -18.48 -10.27 -5.53
N VAL A 94 -17.22 -10.08 -5.97
CA VAL A 94 -16.19 -9.35 -5.20
C VAL A 94 -16.52 -7.86 -5.07
N GLY A 95 -17.19 -7.28 -6.07
CA GLY A 95 -17.55 -5.86 -6.13
C GLY A 95 -16.93 -5.16 -7.34
N ASP A 96 -17.14 -3.84 -7.44
CA ASP A 96 -16.53 -3.01 -8.48
C ASP A 96 -15.07 -2.75 -8.16
N ILE A 97 -14.20 -2.85 -9.18
CA ILE A 97 -12.75 -2.83 -9.00
C ILE A 97 -12.14 -1.73 -9.84
N ASP A 98 -11.44 -0.82 -9.16
CA ASP A 98 -10.68 0.27 -9.78
C ASP A 98 -9.22 0.18 -9.37
N GLN A 99 -8.31 0.46 -10.31
CA GLN A 99 -6.90 0.63 -9.97
C GLN A 99 -6.71 2.00 -9.31
N VAL A 100 -6.01 2.00 -8.18
CA VAL A 100 -5.80 3.21 -7.38
C VAL A 100 -4.35 3.36 -6.96
N SER A 101 -4.01 4.49 -6.36
CA SER A 101 -2.76 4.67 -5.63
C SER A 101 -3.04 4.86 -4.15
N LEU A 102 -2.71 3.87 -3.32
CA LEU A 102 -2.85 3.98 -1.87
C LEU A 102 -1.96 5.07 -1.27
N SER A 103 -0.81 5.42 -1.86
CA SER A 103 -0.02 6.56 -1.37
C SER A 103 -0.74 7.89 -1.58
N VAL A 104 -1.42 8.06 -2.72
CA VAL A 104 -2.23 9.26 -2.95
C VAL A 104 -3.46 9.26 -2.05
N ILE A 105 -4.20 8.16 -1.99
CA ILE A 105 -5.41 8.05 -1.17
C ILE A 105 -5.09 8.24 0.31
N ARG A 106 -4.08 7.57 0.84
CA ARG A 106 -3.72 7.59 2.25
C ARG A 106 -3.01 8.89 2.64
N ASP A 107 -1.96 9.24 1.90
CA ASP A 107 -0.99 10.26 2.29
C ASP A 107 -1.18 11.58 1.55
N GLY A 108 -2.02 11.61 0.51
CA GLY A 108 -2.08 12.74 -0.42
C GLY A 108 -0.78 12.89 -1.23
N ASP A 109 0.05 11.84 -1.29
CA ASP A 109 1.32 11.88 -2.00
C ASP A 109 1.08 11.74 -3.50
N THR A 110 0.98 12.88 -4.19
CA THR A 110 0.86 12.96 -5.65
C THR A 110 2.22 13.02 -6.35
N SER A 111 3.33 12.82 -5.63
CA SER A 111 4.59 12.62 -6.33
C SER A 111 4.43 11.38 -7.21
N GLU A 112 4.84 11.46 -8.47
CA GLU A 112 5.00 10.30 -9.36
C GLU A 112 6.14 9.41 -8.84
N ARG A 113 6.10 9.03 -7.56
CA ARG A 113 6.77 7.83 -7.07
C ARG A 113 6.02 6.69 -7.72
N GLU A 114 6.47 6.37 -8.94
CA GLU A 114 6.14 5.14 -9.65
C GLU A 114 6.04 4.03 -8.62
N MET A 115 4.94 3.27 -8.67
CA MET A 115 4.84 2.04 -7.88
C MET A 115 6.13 1.25 -8.13
N PRO A 116 7.02 1.11 -7.13
CA PRO A 116 8.37 0.67 -7.41
C PRO A 116 8.32 -0.76 -7.95
N HIS A 117 8.74 -0.90 -9.21
CA HIS A 117 8.99 -2.15 -9.92
C HIS A 117 7.82 -3.14 -9.93
N LEU A 118 6.84 -2.86 -10.79
CA LEU A 118 5.79 -3.81 -11.17
C LEU A 118 6.42 -4.97 -11.96
N GLN A 119 6.84 -6.02 -11.26
CA GLN A 119 7.44 -7.21 -11.87
C GLN A 119 6.37 -8.21 -12.29
N GLY A 120 5.26 -8.26 -11.55
CA GLY A 120 4.10 -9.09 -11.83
C GLY A 120 3.11 -8.44 -12.79
N PRO A 121 2.35 -9.25 -13.54
CA PRO A 121 1.35 -8.76 -14.51
C PRO A 121 0.25 -7.93 -13.86
N LEU A 122 -0.16 -8.32 -12.65
CA LEU A 122 -1.25 -7.70 -11.87
C LEU A 122 -0.74 -6.94 -10.64
N ASP A 123 0.55 -6.62 -10.58
CA ASP A 123 1.09 -5.78 -9.51
C ASP A 123 0.37 -4.43 -9.48
N GLY A 124 -0.06 -4.01 -8.29
CA GLY A 124 -0.92 -2.85 -8.18
C GLY A 124 -1.63 -2.71 -6.84
N HIS A 125 -2.26 -1.55 -6.68
CA HIS A 125 -3.26 -1.32 -5.64
C HIS A 125 -4.62 -1.17 -6.31
N PHE A 126 -5.63 -1.82 -5.77
CA PHE A 126 -6.98 -1.81 -6.32
C PHE A 126 -7.97 -1.52 -5.20
N SER A 127 -8.92 -0.62 -5.43
CA SER A 127 -10.07 -0.47 -4.55
C SER A 127 -11.16 -1.44 -4.96
N VAL A 128 -11.85 -2.00 -3.98
CA VAL A 128 -13.03 -2.85 -4.18
C VAL A 128 -14.23 -2.20 -3.50
N ARG A 129 -15.26 -1.87 -4.27
CA ARG A 129 -16.50 -1.27 -3.75
C ARG A 129 -17.59 -2.33 -3.71
N LYS A 130 -18.15 -2.56 -2.52
CA LYS A 130 -19.19 -3.56 -2.30
C LYS A 130 -20.05 -3.19 -1.11
N ASP A 131 -21.37 -3.36 -1.25
CA ASP A 131 -22.35 -3.16 -0.17
C ASP A 131 -22.21 -1.81 0.56
N GLY A 132 -21.83 -0.75 -0.18
CA GLY A 132 -21.63 0.60 0.36
C GLY A 132 -20.31 0.84 1.11
N GLY A 133 -19.41 -0.15 1.18
CA GLY A 133 -18.06 -0.01 1.73
C GLY A 133 -16.97 -0.07 0.67
N VAL A 134 -15.74 0.26 1.10
CA VAL A 134 -14.54 0.25 0.25
C VAL A 134 -13.43 -0.54 0.92
N GLY A 135 -13.02 -1.64 0.28
CA GLY A 135 -11.84 -2.42 0.62
C GLY A 135 -10.73 -2.21 -0.39
N TYR A 136 -9.61 -2.90 -0.18
CA TYR A 136 -8.45 -2.80 -1.07
C TYR A 136 -7.78 -4.15 -1.29
N LEU A 137 -7.34 -4.40 -2.52
CA LEU A 137 -6.39 -5.45 -2.87
C LEU A 137 -5.03 -4.81 -3.16
N VAL A 138 -3.99 -5.28 -2.49
CA VAL A 138 -2.59 -4.92 -2.78
C VAL A 138 -1.90 -6.17 -3.28
N ILE A 139 -1.48 -6.14 -4.54
CA ILE A 139 -0.86 -7.27 -5.23
C ILE A 139 0.57 -6.88 -5.57
N GLY A 140 1.52 -7.76 -5.22
CA GLY A 140 2.92 -7.56 -5.55
C GLY A 140 3.63 -8.88 -5.77
N TYR A 141 4.36 -8.95 -6.88
CA TYR A 141 5.34 -9.99 -7.17
C TYR A 141 6.75 -9.42 -7.02
N MET A 142 7.62 -10.20 -6.39
CA MET A 142 9.04 -9.90 -6.34
C MET A 142 9.87 -11.15 -6.53
N ASN A 143 10.97 -11.06 -7.26
CA ASN A 143 11.99 -12.10 -7.26
C ASN A 143 13.11 -11.73 -6.28
N THR A 144 13.26 -12.51 -5.20
CA THR A 144 14.32 -12.26 -4.21
C THR A 144 15.66 -12.89 -4.62
N GLY A 145 15.67 -13.76 -5.63
CA GLY A 145 16.85 -14.56 -6.01
C GLY A 145 17.32 -15.54 -4.94
N ASN A 146 16.64 -15.61 -3.80
CA ASN A 146 17.01 -16.43 -2.65
C ASN A 146 15.89 -17.44 -2.34
N PRO A 147 15.91 -18.62 -2.98
CA PRO A 147 14.93 -19.67 -2.73
C PRO A 147 15.02 -20.14 -1.27
N GLY A 148 13.95 -19.93 -0.50
CA GLY A 148 13.87 -20.29 0.92
C GLY A 148 14.25 -19.17 1.90
N GLY A 149 14.65 -17.98 1.41
CA GLY A 149 15.07 -16.85 2.26
C GLY A 149 13.94 -15.97 2.83
N GLY A 150 12.68 -16.34 2.63
CA GLY A 150 11.55 -15.58 3.20
C GLY A 150 11.21 -16.09 4.60
N ASP A 151 11.11 -15.18 5.58
CA ASP A 151 10.63 -15.52 6.92
C ASP A 151 9.26 -16.22 6.85
N ASP A 152 9.05 -17.27 7.65
CA ASP A 152 7.78 -17.97 7.75
C ASP A 152 6.84 -17.17 8.68
N PRO A 153 5.77 -16.52 8.16
CA PRO A 153 4.90 -15.67 8.97
C PRO A 153 4.06 -16.47 9.96
N CYS A 154 3.96 -17.80 9.78
CA CYS A 154 3.31 -18.67 10.76
C CYS A 154 4.23 -19.03 11.93
N LYS A 155 5.53 -18.72 11.83
CA LYS A 155 6.45 -18.82 12.97
C LYS A 155 6.51 -17.47 13.67
N PRO A 156 6.05 -17.37 14.92
CA PRO A 156 6.13 -16.12 15.67
C PRO A 156 7.59 -15.68 15.80
N ALA A 157 7.84 -14.40 15.52
CA ALA A 157 9.09 -13.77 15.92
C ALA A 157 9.19 -13.74 17.45
N GLN A 158 10.43 -13.72 17.97
CA GLN A 158 10.64 -13.74 19.43
C GLN A 158 9.93 -12.57 20.11
N GLY A 159 9.04 -12.89 21.06
CA GLY A 159 8.28 -11.90 21.83
C GLY A 159 7.05 -11.32 21.11
N MET A 160 6.73 -11.80 19.91
CA MET A 160 5.53 -11.41 19.15
C MET A 160 4.50 -12.55 19.15
N PRO A 161 3.20 -12.25 19.24
CA PRO A 161 2.17 -13.27 19.04
C PRO A 161 2.26 -13.83 17.60
N GLY A 162 1.90 -15.10 17.44
CA GLY A 162 1.75 -15.70 16.11
C GLY A 162 0.63 -15.03 15.33
N MET A 163 0.72 -15.09 14.00
CA MET A 163 -0.34 -14.56 13.13
C MET A 163 -1.61 -15.41 13.29
N PRO A 164 -2.78 -14.80 13.54
CA PRO A 164 -4.04 -15.51 13.65
C PRO A 164 -4.36 -16.31 12.38
N ASP A 165 -4.91 -17.51 12.59
CA ASP A 165 -5.32 -18.41 11.51
C ASP A 165 -4.23 -18.65 10.45
N CYS A 166 -2.96 -18.60 10.82
CA CYS A 166 -1.86 -18.77 9.87
C CYS A 166 -1.75 -20.24 9.43
N VAL A 167 -1.76 -20.46 8.13
CA VAL A 167 -1.68 -21.79 7.53
C VAL A 167 -0.61 -21.77 6.44
N ASN A 168 0.35 -22.70 6.56
CA ASN A 168 1.29 -23.05 5.51
C ASN A 168 0.79 -24.30 4.78
N GLU A 169 0.73 -24.22 3.46
CA GLU A 169 0.39 -25.33 2.59
C GLU A 169 1.51 -25.57 1.58
N GLU A 170 2.12 -26.73 1.67
CA GLU A 170 3.10 -27.20 0.70
C GLU A 170 2.36 -27.78 -0.53
N LEU A 171 2.62 -27.20 -1.70
CA LEU A 171 2.05 -27.68 -2.95
C LEU A 171 2.91 -28.81 -3.53
N PRO A 172 2.33 -29.73 -4.33
CA PRO A 172 3.08 -30.86 -4.90
C PRO A 172 4.30 -30.47 -5.74
N ASP A 173 4.28 -29.27 -6.30
CA ASP A 173 5.39 -28.71 -7.07
C ASP A 173 6.40 -27.96 -6.21
N GLY A 174 6.36 -28.13 -4.89
CA GLY A 174 7.26 -27.57 -3.88
C GLY A 174 7.21 -26.05 -3.75
N ARG A 175 6.15 -25.41 -4.26
CA ARG A 175 5.77 -24.06 -3.84
C ARG A 175 5.14 -24.13 -2.44
N VAL A 176 5.20 -23.02 -1.71
CA VAL A 176 4.53 -22.89 -0.41
C VAL A 176 3.52 -21.75 -0.47
N LEU A 177 2.26 -22.06 -0.21
CA LEU A 177 1.21 -21.06 -0.03
C LEU A 177 1.00 -20.83 1.46
N THR A 178 1.17 -19.60 1.91
CA THR A 178 0.89 -19.18 3.27
C THR A 178 -0.29 -18.24 3.29
N THR A 179 -1.26 -18.44 4.19
CA THR A 179 -2.41 -17.53 4.38
C THR A 179 -2.62 -17.25 5.85
N TRP A 180 -2.97 -16.01 6.21
CA TRP A 180 -3.22 -15.61 7.59
C TRP A 180 -4.16 -14.40 7.68
N SER A 181 -4.75 -14.23 8.85
CA SER A 181 -5.54 -13.05 9.19
C SER A 181 -4.63 -12.03 9.86
N ASP A 182 -4.66 -10.76 9.43
CA ASP A 182 -3.97 -9.65 10.10
C ASP A 182 -5.00 -8.67 10.67
N PRO A 183 -5.07 -8.49 12.00
CA PRO A 183 -6.02 -7.55 12.60
C PRO A 183 -5.67 -6.08 12.34
N MET A 184 -4.46 -5.78 11.85
CA MET A 184 -3.95 -4.45 11.55
C MET A 184 -3.96 -3.46 12.73
N ASN A 185 -3.95 -3.98 13.96
CA ASN A 185 -3.97 -3.21 15.21
C ASN A 185 -2.57 -2.70 15.61
N TYR A 186 -1.89 -2.01 14.69
CA TYR A 186 -0.51 -1.54 14.88
C TYR A 186 -0.39 -0.13 15.49
N GLY A 187 -1.53 0.52 15.82
CA GLY A 187 -1.53 1.86 16.43
C GLY A 187 -1.02 2.98 15.53
N VAL A 188 -1.02 2.77 14.21
CA VAL A 188 -0.56 3.74 13.21
C VAL A 188 -1.74 4.39 12.48
N THR A 189 -1.50 5.57 11.90
CA THR A 189 -2.45 6.28 11.05
C THR A 189 -2.09 6.07 9.56
N PRO A 190 -3.06 5.73 8.69
CA PRO A 190 -4.47 5.52 8.99
C PRO A 190 -4.70 4.21 9.76
N GLN A 191 -5.84 4.14 10.44
CA GLN A 191 -6.27 2.91 11.08
C GLN A 191 -6.82 1.95 10.04
N TRP A 192 -5.99 0.99 9.64
CA TRP A 192 -6.41 -0.08 8.72
C TRP A 192 -7.43 -0.99 9.39
N GLY A 193 -8.41 -1.43 8.61
CA GLY A 193 -9.28 -2.53 9.00
C GLY A 193 -8.55 -3.87 8.88
N LYS A 194 -9.20 -4.95 9.31
CA LYS A 194 -8.67 -6.30 9.19
C LYS A 194 -8.30 -6.64 7.75
N GLU A 195 -7.27 -7.46 7.62
CA GLU A 195 -6.78 -8.02 6.36
C GLU A 195 -6.81 -9.54 6.39
N LEU A 196 -7.06 -10.12 5.23
CA LEU A 196 -6.69 -11.48 4.90
C LEU A 196 -5.46 -11.39 3.99
N VAL A 197 -4.39 -12.06 4.36
CA VAL A 197 -3.13 -11.98 3.61
C VAL A 197 -2.78 -13.36 3.09
N GLY A 198 -2.25 -13.40 1.87
CA GLY A 198 -1.74 -14.61 1.27
C GLY A 198 -0.42 -14.37 0.56
N ARG A 199 0.46 -15.35 0.64
CA ARG A 199 1.80 -15.34 0.06
C ARG A 199 2.08 -16.67 -0.61
N LEU A 200 2.42 -16.66 -1.89
CA LEU A 200 2.91 -17.82 -2.61
C LEU A 200 4.43 -17.68 -2.82
N THR A 201 5.20 -18.56 -2.18
CA THR A 201 6.64 -18.67 -2.37
C THR A 201 6.93 -19.70 -3.46
N LEU A 202 7.62 -19.26 -4.51
CA LEU A 202 8.03 -20.07 -5.65
C LEU A 202 9.40 -20.71 -5.40
N LYS A 203 9.61 -21.90 -5.99
CA LYS A 203 10.90 -22.62 -5.95
C LYS A 203 12.12 -21.79 -6.37
N GLY A 204 11.93 -20.82 -7.27
CA GLY A 204 13.00 -19.96 -7.77
C GLY A 204 13.31 -18.72 -6.92
N GLY A 205 12.71 -18.58 -5.74
CA GLY A 205 12.85 -17.37 -4.90
C GLY A 205 11.87 -16.26 -5.26
N GLY A 206 10.98 -16.49 -6.22
CA GLY A 206 9.85 -15.59 -6.48
C GLY A 206 8.85 -15.62 -5.32
N VAL A 207 8.27 -14.47 -4.99
CA VAL A 207 7.23 -14.32 -3.98
C VAL A 207 6.10 -13.50 -4.60
N LEU A 208 4.91 -14.08 -4.64
CA LEU A 208 3.66 -13.36 -4.92
C LEU A 208 2.94 -13.13 -3.61
N ALA A 209 2.56 -11.89 -3.32
CA ALA A 209 1.80 -11.52 -2.14
C ALA A 209 0.53 -10.77 -2.52
N VAL A 210 -0.55 -11.07 -1.82
CA VAL A 210 -1.83 -10.36 -1.89
C VAL A 210 -2.26 -10.00 -0.48
N ARG A 211 -2.50 -8.70 -0.24
CA ARG A 211 -3.16 -8.22 0.97
C ARG A 211 -4.58 -7.82 0.60
N ASP A 212 -5.54 -8.46 1.24
CA ASP A 212 -6.96 -8.25 1.02
C ASP A 212 -7.57 -7.55 2.23
N SER A 213 -7.85 -6.26 2.08
CA SER A 213 -8.16 -5.34 3.18
C SER A 213 -9.61 -4.92 3.19
N THR A 214 -10.18 -4.83 4.39
CA THR A 214 -11.50 -4.21 4.62
C THR A 214 -11.52 -2.70 4.42
N GLY A 215 -10.38 -2.06 4.16
CA GLY A 215 -10.26 -0.62 4.01
C GLY A 215 -9.43 0.02 5.13
N PHE A 216 -9.51 1.34 5.24
CA PHE A 216 -8.96 2.06 6.39
C PHE A 216 -9.88 3.20 6.82
N LYS A 217 -9.72 3.65 8.07
CA LYS A 217 -10.35 4.86 8.61
C LYS A 217 -9.35 6.01 8.60
N GLY A 218 -9.81 7.18 8.16
CA GLY A 218 -9.04 8.41 8.15
C GLY A 218 -9.73 9.49 7.31
N GLU A 219 -9.21 10.71 7.37
CA GLU A 219 -9.77 11.88 6.65
C GLU A 219 -9.89 11.68 5.14
N ARG A 220 -9.04 10.81 4.57
CA ARG A 220 -9.01 10.51 3.12
C ARG A 220 -9.58 9.14 2.77
N ALA A 221 -10.25 8.47 3.70
CA ALA A 221 -10.93 7.22 3.40
C ALA A 221 -11.97 7.44 2.30
N GLN A 222 -12.05 6.51 1.34
CA GLN A 222 -12.95 6.64 0.18
C GLN A 222 -14.38 6.12 0.47
N GLY A 223 -14.64 5.72 1.71
CA GLY A 223 -15.93 5.23 2.20
C GLY A 223 -15.78 4.46 3.51
N PRO A 224 -16.88 3.89 4.04
CA PRO A 224 -16.85 2.99 5.18
C PRO A 224 -16.03 1.73 4.90
N LEU A 225 -15.52 1.09 5.96
CA LEU A 225 -14.89 -0.23 5.86
C LEU A 225 -15.91 -1.27 5.38
N LEU A 226 -15.44 -2.26 4.61
CA LEU A 226 -16.19 -3.49 4.39
C LEU A 226 -16.31 -4.30 5.70
N LYS A 227 -17.41 -5.04 5.83
CA LYS A 227 -17.65 -5.93 7.00
C LYS A 227 -16.66 -7.10 7.03
N THR A 228 -16.27 -7.59 5.86
CA THR A 228 -15.30 -8.68 5.65
C THR A 228 -14.34 -8.29 4.54
N PRO A 229 -13.12 -8.86 4.50
CA PRO A 229 -12.25 -8.69 3.35
C PRO A 229 -12.99 -9.04 2.04
N PRO A 230 -12.67 -8.36 0.93
CA PRO A 230 -13.24 -8.63 -0.38
C PRO A 230 -13.27 -10.11 -0.79
N LEU A 231 -12.25 -10.88 -0.43
CA LEU A 231 -12.10 -12.28 -0.74
C LEU A 231 -12.26 -13.16 0.50
N THR A 232 -12.87 -14.32 0.29
CA THR A 232 -12.77 -15.42 1.25
C THR A 232 -11.39 -16.06 1.19
N ARG A 233 -11.02 -16.84 2.21
CA ARG A 233 -9.77 -17.61 2.22
C ARG A 233 -9.62 -18.56 1.03
N ALA A 234 -10.71 -19.23 0.64
CA ALA A 234 -10.72 -20.12 -0.52
C ALA A 234 -10.47 -19.34 -1.82
N GLN A 235 -11.16 -18.21 -1.99
CA GLN A 235 -10.99 -17.35 -3.17
C GLN A 235 -9.60 -16.72 -3.25
N LEU A 236 -9.02 -16.30 -2.11
CA LEU A 236 -7.65 -15.79 -2.08
C LEU A 236 -6.64 -16.87 -2.46
N ARG A 237 -6.85 -18.10 -2.00
CA ARG A 237 -6.05 -19.25 -2.41
C ARG A 237 -6.14 -19.47 -3.92
N GLU A 238 -7.34 -19.53 -4.47
CA GLU A 238 -7.54 -19.72 -5.92
C GLU A 238 -6.84 -18.63 -6.73
N LEU A 239 -7.00 -17.36 -6.32
CA LEU A 239 -6.33 -16.23 -6.94
C LEU A 239 -4.81 -16.40 -6.94
N LEU A 240 -4.20 -16.70 -5.77
CA LEU A 240 -2.74 -16.86 -5.65
C LEU A 240 -2.19 -18.03 -6.48
N LEU A 241 -3.00 -19.03 -6.77
CA LEU A 241 -2.63 -20.16 -7.61
C LEU A 241 -2.87 -19.93 -9.11
N SER A 242 -3.55 -18.84 -9.46
CA SER A 242 -3.87 -18.51 -10.86
C SER A 242 -2.60 -18.21 -11.65
N PRO A 243 -2.37 -18.84 -12.81
CA PRO A 243 -1.18 -18.58 -13.63
C PRO A 243 -1.08 -17.12 -14.12
N GLU A 244 -2.22 -16.43 -14.26
CA GLU A 244 -2.33 -15.03 -14.65
C GLU A 244 -1.70 -14.07 -13.64
N MET A 245 -1.49 -14.51 -12.39
CA MET A 245 -0.83 -13.70 -11.36
C MET A 245 0.69 -13.69 -11.46
N LEU A 246 1.27 -14.61 -12.24
CA LEU A 246 2.72 -14.79 -12.32
C LEU A 246 3.29 -14.20 -13.61
N PRO A 247 4.52 -13.66 -13.58
CA PRO A 247 5.22 -13.28 -14.80
C PRO A 247 5.36 -14.46 -15.76
N LYS A 248 5.22 -14.20 -17.06
CA LYS A 248 5.54 -15.19 -18.08
C LYS A 248 7.05 -15.42 -18.11
N LYS A 249 7.45 -16.69 -18.23
CA LYS A 249 8.85 -17.08 -18.44
C LYS A 249 9.30 -16.78 -19.87
#